data_AF-A0A163WCE0-F1
#
_entry.id   AF-A0A163WCE0-F1
#
_cell.length_a   1.000
_cell.length_b   1.000
_cell.length_c   1.000
_cell.angle_alpha   90.00
_cell.angle_beta   90.00
_cell.angle_gamma   90.00
#
_symmetry.space_group_name_H-M   'P 1'
#
loop_
_entity.id
_entity.type
_entity.pdbx_description
1 polymer ?
#
loop_
_entity_poly.entity_id
_entity_poly.type
_entity_poly.pdbx_seq_one_letter_code
_entity_poly.pdbx_strand_id
1 'polypeptide(L)' 'MDLGPHAGFILASYGLCLLTVLVLIAWIRIDKAGQEKALRELAEQGVSRRRPEDGGR' A
#
# COMPACT_ATOMS: atom_id res chain seq x y z
N MET A 1 -27.54 -19.70 -22.70
CA MET A 1 -26.23 -20.39 -22.70
C MET A 1 -25.94 -20.76 -21.26
N ASP A 2 -26.33 -21.97 -20.87
CA ASP A 2 -25.99 -22.52 -19.56
C ASP A 2 -24.53 -23.01 -19.67
N LEU A 3 -23.59 -22.37 -18.97
CA LEU A 3 -22.15 -22.64 -19.10
C LEU A 3 -21.73 -23.97 -18.41
N GLY A 4 -22.68 -24.88 -18.22
CA GLY A 4 -22.52 -26.15 -17.53
C GLY A 4 -22.26 -26.00 -16.01
N PRO A 5 -22.21 -27.12 -15.27
CA PRO A 5 -22.08 -27.15 -13.81
C PRO A 5 -20.84 -26.45 -13.23
N HIS A 6 -19.86 -26.07 -14.07
CA HIS A 6 -18.60 -25.46 -13.68
C HIS A 6 -18.57 -23.93 -13.82
N ALA A 7 -19.59 -23.32 -14.41
CA ALA A 7 -19.70 -21.86 -14.59
C ALA A 7 -19.55 -21.10 -13.28
N GLY A 8 -20.25 -21.58 -12.24
CA GLY A 8 -20.21 -20.98 -10.91
C GLY A 8 -18.83 -21.07 -10.28
N PHE A 9 -18.12 -22.18 -10.47
CA PHE A 9 -16.76 -22.34 -9.97
C PHE A 9 -15.79 -21.36 -10.64
N ILE A 10 -15.85 -21.22 -11.96
CA ILE A 10 -15.02 -20.28 -12.72
C ILE A 10 -15.27 -18.85 -12.21
N LEU A 11 -16.53 -18.43 -12.14
CA LEU A 11 -16.87 -17.08 -11.72
C LEU A 11 -16.45 -16.81 -10.26
N ALA A 12 -16.64 -17.78 -9.38
CA ALA A 12 -16.20 -17.68 -7.98
C ALA A 12 -14.68 -17.61 -7.86
N SER A 13 -13.92 -18.43 -8.57
CA SER A 13 -12.45 -18.42 -8.53
C SER A 13 -11.87 -17.11 -9.07
N TYR A 14 -12.35 -16.64 -10.22
CA TYR A 14 -11.92 -15.36 -10.78
C TYR A 14 -12.38 -14.18 -9.94
N GLY A 15 -13.61 -14.23 -9.42
CA GLY A 15 -14.14 -13.21 -8.51
C GLY A 15 -13.34 -13.11 -7.22
N LEU A 16 -13.01 -14.24 -6.59
CA LEU A 16 -12.19 -14.29 -5.39
C LEU A 16 -10.76 -13.81 -5.67
N CYS A 17 -10.15 -14.23 -6.78
CA CYS A 17 -8.84 -13.77 -7.20
C CYS A 17 -8.82 -12.24 -7.38
N LEU A 18 -9.80 -11.69 -8.11
CA LEU A 18 -9.94 -10.26 -8.32
C LEU A 18 -10.14 -9.52 -6.99
N LEU A 19 -11.00 -10.05 -6.10
CA LEU A 19 -11.24 -9.50 -4.77
C LEU A 19 -9.95 -9.45 -3.95
N THR A 20 -9.17 -10.53 -3.91
CA THR A 20 -7.89 -10.58 -3.20
C THR A 20 -6.91 -9.53 -3.73
N VAL A 21 -6.80 -9.40 -5.05
CA VAL A 21 -5.93 -8.38 -5.68
C VAL A 21 -6.39 -6.97 -5.30
N LEU A 22 -7.69 -6.68 -5.37
CA LEU A 22 -8.24 -5.37 -5.01
C LEU A 22 -7.99 -5.03 -3.53
N VAL A 23 -8.17 -6.00 -2.63
CA VAL A 23 -7.87 -5.83 -1.21
C VAL A 23 -6.39 -5.51 -0.99
N LEU A 24 -5.47 -6.23 -1.65
CA LEU A 24 -4.03 -5.94 -1.57
C LEU A 24 -3.69 -4.54 -2.08
N ILE A 25 -4.27 -4.14 -3.22
CA ILE A 25 -4.08 -2.80 -3.78
C ILE A 25 -4.57 -1.73 -2.80
N ALA A 26 -5.76 -1.91 -2.22
CA ALA A 26 -6.32 -0.99 -1.23
C ALA A 26 -5.44 -0.91 0.02
N TRP A 27 -4.98 -2.06 0.53
CA TRP A 27 -4.08 -2.12 1.68
C TRP A 27 -2.78 -1.37 1.43
N ILE A 28 -2.12 -1.62 0.30
CA ILE A 28 -0.86 -0.95 -0.06
C ILE A 28 -1.05 0.57 -0.13
N ARG A 29 -2.20 1.05 -0.63
CA ARG A 29 -2.50 2.49 -0.67
C ARG A 29 -2.68 3.09 0.72
N ILE A 30 -3.39 2.39 1.61
CA ILE A 30 -3.59 2.82 3.00
C ILE A 30 -2.25 2.85 3.73
N ASP A 31 -1.44 1.80 3.55
CA ASP A 31 -0.12 1.68 4.15
C ASP A 31 0.81 2.82 3.70
N LYS A 32 0.85 3.12 2.40
CA LYS A 32 1.59 4.27 1.87
C LYS A 32 1.13 5.60 2.45
N ALA A 33 -0.18 5.80 2.61
CA ALA A 33 -0.71 7.03 3.21
C ALA A 33 -0.26 7.19 4.68
N GLY A 34 -0.12 6.08 5.42
CA GLY A 34 0.45 6.08 6.77
C GLY A 34 1.93 6.50 6.78
N GLN A 35 2.73 5.92 5.88
CA GLN A 35 4.15 6.25 5.77
C GLN A 35 4.39 7.72 5.37
N GLU A 36 3.62 8.23 4.39
CA GLU A 36 3.71 9.62 3.95
C GLU A 36 3.29 10.61 5.05
N LYS A 37 2.30 10.25 5.87
CA LYS A 37 1.89 11.08 7.01
C LYS A 37 3.00 11.19 8.05
N ALA A 38 3.65 10.07 8.38
CA ALA A 38 4.79 10.08 9.32
C ALA A 38 5.98 10.88 8.78
N LEU A 39 6.28 10.76 7.48
CA LEU A 39 7.33 11.57 6.84
C LEU A 39 6.98 13.06 6.81
N ARG A 40 5.73 13.43 6.54
CA ARG A 40 5.26 14.82 6.60
C ARG A 40 5.34 15.38 8.00
N GLU A 41 4.93 14.63 9.01
CA GLU A 41 4.99 15.04 10.40
C GLU A 41 6.44 15.30 10.84
N LEU A 42 7.39 14.44 10.45
CA LEU A 42 8.82 14.64 10.71
C LEU A 42 9.42 15.83 9.93
N ALA A 43 8.93 16.08 8.72
CA ALA A 43 9.33 17.24 7.92
C ALA A 43 8.80 18.55 8.53
N GLU A 44 7.56 18.57 9.01
CA GLU A 44 6.94 19.70 9.70
C GLU A 44 7.57 19.95 11.07
N GLN A 45 7.96 18.89 11.79
CA GLN A 45 8.71 18.98 13.05
C GLN A 45 10.15 19.45 12.87
N GLY A 46 10.59 19.72 11.63
CA GLY A 46 11.88 20.31 11.38
C GLY A 46 13.02 19.34 11.65
N VAL A 47 12.97 18.13 11.07
CA VAL A 47 14.19 17.38 10.68
C VAL A 47 14.95 18.15 9.58
N SER A 48 15.13 19.46 9.77
CA SER A 48 16.32 20.18 9.38
C SER A 48 17.43 19.59 10.25
N ARG A 49 18.03 18.55 9.72
CA ARG A 49 19.33 18.04 10.10
C ARG A 49 20.27 19.22 10.36
N ARG A 50 20.36 19.65 11.62
CA ARG A 50 21.61 20.15 12.18
C ARG A 50 22.57 18.96 12.09
N ARG A 51 23.20 18.79 10.93
CA ARG A 51 24.50 18.14 10.87
C ARG A 51 25.37 19.09 11.71
N PRO A 52 25.93 18.65 12.85
CA PRO A 52 26.96 19.45 13.49
C PRO A 52 28.08 19.57 12.46
N GLU A 53 28.29 20.78 11.99
CA GLU A 53 29.58 21.18 11.46
C GLU A 53 30.55 21.08 12.65
N ASP A 54 31.17 19.93 12.87
CA ASP A 54 32.52 19.86 13.42
C ASP A 54 33.02 18.41 13.43
N GLY A 55 34.20 18.23 12.86
CA GLY A 55 34.89 16.96 12.69
C GLY A 55 36.23 17.26 12.04
N GLY A 56 36.96 18.19 12.67
CA GLY A 56 38.16 18.82 12.16
C GLY A 56 39.25 17.89 11.67
N ARG A 57 39.89 18.34 10.59
CA ARG A 57 41.35 18.46 10.39
C ARG A 57 41.60 19.11 9.03
#